data_AF-A0A7W3QIU6-F1
#
_entry.id   AF-A0A7W3QIU6-F1
#
_cell.length_a   1.000
_cell.length_b   1.000
_cell.length_c   1.000
_cell.angle_alpha   90.00
_cell.angle_beta   90.00
_cell.angle_gamma   90.00
#
_symmetry.space_group_name_H-M   'P 1'
#
loop_
_entity.id
_entity.type
_entity.pdbx_description
1 polymer ?
#
loop_
_entity_poly.entity_id
_entity_poly.type
_entity_poly.pdbx_seq_one_letter_code
_entity_poly.pdbx_strand_id
1 'polypeptide(L)'
;MCAPTGGADHCITVSVPAPVRTPTAAVAEMARDAIALPPPRPRTSPRGRTWVRFPTHLWIDGISWRTRSASVAVDGQAVTITGRPTHVTWDLGETTLTCDGPGVPYTRRATGASCAHAFARATPGPFAVTATVHYAVAWTCRGACDAPGGSFDPLPASGTVALRVSEIQTGTTP
;
A
#
# COMPACT_ATOMS: atom_id res chain seq x y z
N MET A 1 45.92 16.48 -33.79
CA MET A 1 47.19 17.12 -34.16
C MET A 1 46.84 18.26 -35.10
N CYS A 2 46.95 19.51 -34.66
CA CYS A 2 46.64 20.68 -35.50
C CYS A 2 47.91 21.13 -36.22
N ALA A 3 47.80 21.41 -37.52
CA ALA A 3 48.86 22.07 -38.30
C ALA A 3 48.67 23.59 -38.19
N PRO A 4 49.74 24.39 -37.99
CA PRO A 4 49.63 25.84 -37.90
C PRO A 4 49.73 26.46 -39.29
N THR A 5 48.66 27.10 -39.76
CA THR A 5 48.72 28.08 -40.85
C THR A 5 48.36 29.42 -40.26
N GLY A 6 49.32 30.34 -40.24
CA GLY A 6 49.19 31.64 -39.60
C GLY A 6 48.01 32.44 -40.12
N GLY A 7 47.14 32.84 -39.19
CA GLY A 7 46.04 33.77 -39.43
C GLY A 7 45.05 33.67 -38.28
N ALA A 8 45.07 34.65 -37.36
CA ALA A 8 44.20 34.82 -36.20
C ALA A 8 43.20 33.66 -35.95
N ASP A 9 43.67 32.62 -35.27
CA ASP A 9 42.89 31.43 -34.95
C ASP A 9 41.80 31.78 -33.91
N HIS A 10 40.63 32.21 -34.39
CA HIS A 10 39.42 32.27 -33.58
C HIS A 10 38.87 30.85 -33.43
N CYS A 11 39.30 30.12 -32.40
CA CYS A 11 38.64 28.88 -32.01
C CYS A 11 37.20 29.20 -31.58
N ILE A 12 36.20 28.90 -32.41
CA ILE A 12 34.81 28.87 -31.99
C ILE A 12 34.63 27.61 -31.15
N THR A 13 34.55 27.79 -29.83
CA THR A 13 34.11 26.74 -28.92
C THR A 13 32.62 26.53 -29.13
N VAL A 14 32.25 25.54 -29.94
CA VAL A 14 30.85 25.12 -30.07
C VAL A 14 30.48 24.37 -28.78
N SER A 15 29.82 25.07 -27.86
CA SER A 15 29.25 24.45 -26.67
C SER A 15 28.02 23.63 -27.10
N VAL A 16 28.19 22.32 -27.24
CA VAL A 16 27.07 21.41 -27.47
C VAL A 16 26.28 21.33 -26.17
N PRO A 17 24.98 21.71 -26.14
CA PRO A 17 24.18 21.55 -24.94
C PRO A 17 24.12 20.06 -24.60
N ALA A 18 24.44 19.72 -23.35
CA ALA A 18 24.34 18.34 -22.87
C ALA A 18 22.92 17.81 -23.15
N PRO A 19 22.76 16.52 -23.51
CA PRO A 19 21.44 15.95 -23.73
C PRO A 19 20.57 16.16 -22.49
N VAL A 20 19.39 16.75 -22.68
CA VAL A 20 18.43 16.97 -21.59
C VAL A 20 17.96 15.61 -21.12
N ARG A 21 18.34 15.27 -19.90
CA ARG A 21 18.03 13.97 -19.30
C ARG A 21 16.77 14.07 -18.45
N THR A 22 16.03 12.96 -18.37
CA THR A 22 14.87 12.86 -17.50
C THR A 22 15.27 13.06 -16.04
N PRO A 23 14.65 14.01 -15.30
CA PRO A 23 14.94 14.18 -13.89
C PRO A 23 14.58 12.92 -13.10
N THR A 24 15.40 12.56 -12.11
CA THR A 24 15.19 11.33 -11.31
C THR A 24 13.81 11.30 -10.65
N ALA A 25 13.28 12.46 -10.23
CA ALA A 25 11.95 12.58 -9.66
C ALA A 25 10.84 12.14 -10.64
N ALA A 26 10.96 12.46 -11.93
CA ALA A 26 10.00 12.03 -12.95
C ALA A 26 10.07 10.50 -13.15
N VAL A 27 11.28 9.92 -13.15
CA VAL A 27 11.44 8.45 -13.21
C VAL A 27 10.89 7.77 -11.94
N ALA A 28 11.00 8.42 -10.78
CA ALA A 28 10.41 7.93 -9.53
C ALA A 28 8.88 7.95 -9.55
N GLU A 29 8.25 8.97 -10.13
CA GLU A 29 6.79 8.98 -10.35
C GLU A 29 6.38 7.87 -11.34
N MET A 30 7.12 7.66 -12.43
CA MET A 30 6.85 6.54 -13.34
C MET A 30 6.92 5.18 -12.62
N ALA A 31 7.93 5.00 -11.75
CA ALA A 31 8.04 3.78 -10.95
C ALA A 31 6.93 3.66 -9.91
N ARG A 32 6.44 4.79 -9.37
CA ARG A 32 5.32 4.85 -8.44
C ARG A 32 4.03 4.42 -9.13
N ASP A 33 3.77 4.90 -10.33
CA ASP A 33 2.60 4.49 -11.11
C ASP A 33 2.66 3.03 -11.56
N ALA A 34 3.88 2.48 -11.69
CA ALA A 34 4.10 1.08 -12.04
C ALA A 34 3.93 0.11 -10.87
N ILE A 35 3.88 0.56 -9.61
CA ILE A 35 3.75 -0.37 -8.47
C ILE A 35 2.34 -0.97 -8.40
N ALA A 36 2.27 -2.30 -8.56
CA ALA A 36 1.03 -3.02 -8.36
C ALA A 36 0.81 -3.31 -6.86
N LEU A 37 -0.31 -2.82 -6.33
CA LEU A 37 -0.82 -3.15 -4.99
C LEU A 37 -2.14 -3.94 -5.14
N PRO A 38 -2.09 -5.28 -5.21
CA PRO A 38 -3.30 -6.08 -5.37
C PRO A 38 -4.26 -5.88 -4.19
N PRO A 39 -5.58 -6.02 -4.42
CA PRO A 39 -6.56 -5.95 -3.34
C PRO A 39 -6.21 -6.92 -2.21
N PRO A 40 -6.15 -6.45 -0.94
CA PRO A 40 -5.93 -7.31 0.20
C PRO A 40 -7.09 -8.30 0.35
N ARG A 41 -6.83 -9.40 1.07
CA ARG A 41 -7.85 -10.41 1.37
C ARG A 41 -8.26 -10.30 2.84
N PRO A 42 -9.27 -9.47 3.17
CA PRO A 42 -9.77 -9.38 4.53
C PRO A 42 -10.46 -10.66 4.97
N ARG A 43 -10.36 -10.94 6.26
CA ARG A 43 -10.93 -12.11 6.92
C ARG A 43 -11.56 -11.69 8.24
N THR A 44 -12.58 -12.43 8.64
CA THR A 44 -13.27 -12.25 9.92
C THR A 44 -13.35 -13.57 10.68
N SER A 45 -13.38 -13.49 12.01
CA SER A 45 -13.78 -14.58 12.89
C SER A 45 -14.81 -14.07 13.89
N PRO A 46 -16.03 -14.62 13.92
CA PRO A 46 -16.48 -15.75 13.08
C PRO A 46 -16.63 -15.36 11.59
N ARG A 47 -16.56 -16.36 10.69
CA ARG A 47 -16.57 -16.14 9.24
C ARG A 47 -18.00 -15.92 8.72
N GLY A 48 -18.22 -14.82 7.99
CA GLY A 48 -19.45 -14.57 7.23
C GLY A 48 -20.68 -14.18 8.06
N ARG A 49 -20.72 -14.54 9.34
CA ARG A 49 -21.75 -14.13 10.28
C ARG A 49 -21.15 -13.92 11.66
N THR A 50 -21.56 -12.85 12.33
CA THR A 50 -21.26 -12.57 13.74
C THR A 50 -22.53 -12.16 14.47
N TRP A 51 -22.42 -11.88 15.76
CA TRP A 51 -23.54 -11.49 16.61
C TRP A 51 -23.31 -10.15 17.29
N VAL A 52 -24.42 -9.46 17.59
CA VAL A 52 -24.43 -8.25 18.40
C VAL A 52 -23.71 -8.51 19.73
N ARG A 53 -22.84 -7.58 20.12
CA ARG A 53 -21.96 -7.65 21.32
C ARG A 53 -20.95 -8.81 21.34
N PHE A 54 -20.81 -9.58 20.27
CA PHE A 54 -19.78 -10.61 20.16
C PHE A 54 -18.52 -10.06 19.48
N PRO A 55 -17.32 -10.22 20.06
CA PRO A 55 -16.07 -9.77 19.44
C PRO A 55 -15.83 -10.45 18.09
N THR A 56 -15.77 -9.64 17.04
CA THR A 56 -15.44 -10.07 15.69
C THR A 56 -13.99 -9.71 15.41
N HIS A 57 -13.13 -10.72 15.33
CA HIS A 57 -11.71 -10.51 14.97
C HIS A 57 -11.59 -10.24 13.48
N LEU A 58 -10.71 -9.31 13.12
CA LEU A 58 -10.48 -8.82 11.77
C LEU A 58 -8.99 -8.96 11.45
N TRP A 59 -8.67 -9.48 10.27
CA TRP A 59 -7.28 -9.50 9.80
C TRP A 59 -7.18 -9.53 8.28
N ILE A 60 -6.01 -9.16 7.77
CA ILE A 60 -5.61 -9.34 6.38
C ILE A 60 -4.87 -10.67 6.25
N ASP A 61 -5.23 -11.47 5.25
CA ASP A 61 -4.53 -12.70 4.94
C ASP A 61 -3.02 -12.44 4.74
N GLY A 62 -2.17 -13.24 5.38
CA GLY A 62 -0.73 -13.05 5.37
C GLY A 62 -0.11 -13.12 3.96
N ILE A 63 -0.81 -13.74 2.99
CA ILE A 63 -0.38 -13.73 1.58
C ILE A 63 -0.52 -12.33 0.97
N SER A 64 -1.52 -11.56 1.38
CA SER A 64 -1.73 -10.17 0.94
C SER A 64 -0.92 -9.13 1.72
N TRP A 65 -0.59 -9.38 3.00
CA TRP A 65 0.21 -8.46 3.81
C TRP A 65 1.71 -8.59 3.55
N ARG A 66 2.19 -8.03 2.43
CA ARG A 66 3.59 -8.12 2.02
C ARG A 66 4.08 -6.84 1.38
N THR A 67 5.38 -6.58 1.53
CA THR A 67 6.08 -5.54 0.78
C THR A 67 5.97 -5.79 -0.73
N ARG A 68 5.72 -4.72 -1.49
CA ARG A 68 5.67 -4.72 -2.95
C ARG A 68 6.73 -3.78 -3.51
N SER A 69 7.22 -4.07 -4.71
CA SER A 69 8.18 -3.20 -5.38
C SER A 69 7.97 -3.19 -6.89
N ALA A 70 8.40 -2.11 -7.53
CA ALA A 70 8.47 -1.96 -8.97
C ALA A 70 9.77 -1.23 -9.32
N SER A 71 10.31 -1.47 -10.52
CA SER A 71 11.54 -0.83 -10.97
C SER A 71 11.38 -0.32 -12.39
N VAL A 72 11.86 0.91 -12.63
CA VAL A 72 11.84 1.57 -13.93
C VAL A 72 13.25 2.06 -14.23
N ALA A 73 13.69 1.90 -15.48
CA ALA A 73 14.98 2.37 -15.94
C ALA A 73 14.83 3.29 -17.14
N VAL A 74 15.39 4.49 -17.07
CA VAL A 74 15.33 5.55 -18.08
C VAL A 74 16.66 6.29 -18.07
N ASP A 75 17.24 6.60 -19.22
CA ASP A 75 18.48 7.38 -19.35
C ASP A 75 19.64 6.90 -18.44
N GLY A 76 19.76 5.59 -18.18
CA GLY A 76 20.78 5.05 -17.28
C GLY A 76 20.56 5.31 -15.78
N GLN A 77 19.41 5.86 -15.37
CA GLN A 77 18.85 5.68 -14.03
C GLN A 77 18.14 4.33 -13.95
N ALA A 78 18.21 3.69 -12.80
CA ALA A 78 17.31 2.60 -12.40
C ALA A 78 16.70 2.95 -11.04
N VAL A 79 15.41 3.33 -11.04
CA VAL A 79 14.66 3.66 -9.82
C VAL A 79 13.83 2.45 -9.40
N THR A 80 13.90 2.09 -8.11
CA THR A 80 13.09 1.04 -7.51
C THR A 80 12.19 1.64 -6.43
N ILE A 81 10.87 1.50 -6.59
CA ILE A 81 9.85 1.85 -5.60
C ILE A 81 9.57 0.63 -4.74
N THR A 82 9.37 0.85 -3.43
CA THR A 82 9.03 -0.16 -2.44
C THR A 82 7.87 0.35 -1.58
N GLY A 83 6.73 -0.36 -1.62
CA GLY A 83 5.59 -0.14 -0.73
C GLY A 83 5.59 -1.16 0.41
N ARG A 84 5.72 -0.72 1.66
CA ARG A 84 5.66 -1.56 2.86
C ARG A 84 4.33 -1.37 3.59
N PRO A 85 3.52 -2.41 3.82
CA PRO A 85 2.26 -2.25 4.54
C PRO A 85 2.53 -1.91 6.01
N THR A 86 1.83 -0.92 6.56
CA THR A 86 2.04 -0.43 7.94
C THR A 86 0.83 -0.69 8.82
N HIS A 87 -0.35 -0.28 8.38
CA HIS A 87 -1.61 -0.41 9.11
C HIS A 87 -2.77 -0.67 8.15
N VAL A 88 -3.90 -1.09 8.73
CA VAL A 88 -5.16 -1.28 8.03
C VAL A 88 -6.24 -0.44 8.69
N THR A 89 -7.04 0.22 7.87
CA THR A 89 -8.27 0.88 8.29
C THR A 89 -9.47 0.07 7.81
N TRP A 90 -10.35 -0.25 8.75
CA TRP A 90 -11.56 -1.03 8.53
C TRP A 90 -12.77 -0.12 8.57
N ASP A 91 -13.56 -0.11 7.50
CA ASP A 91 -14.92 0.42 7.50
C ASP A 91 -15.88 -0.75 7.78
N LEU A 92 -16.55 -0.66 8.94
CA LEU A 92 -17.46 -1.67 9.46
C LEU A 92 -18.94 -1.29 9.24
N GLY A 93 -19.21 -0.22 8.50
CA GLY A 93 -20.55 0.31 8.23
C GLY A 93 -21.19 1.08 9.38
N GLU A 94 -20.85 0.78 10.64
CA GLU A 94 -21.27 1.56 11.82
C GLU A 94 -20.14 2.39 12.45
N THR A 95 -18.90 2.08 12.12
CA THR A 95 -17.71 2.76 12.62
C THR A 95 -16.49 2.46 11.74
N THR A 96 -15.42 3.23 11.95
CA THR A 96 -14.11 2.98 11.38
C THR A 96 -13.12 2.56 12.48
N LEU A 97 -12.33 1.53 12.22
CA LEU A 97 -11.31 1.02 13.15
C LEU A 97 -9.96 0.96 12.44
N THR A 98 -8.93 1.55 13.05
CA THR A 98 -7.54 1.41 12.57
C THR A 98 -6.80 0.39 13.43
N CYS A 99 -6.08 -0.51 12.77
CA CYS A 99 -5.26 -1.53 13.40
C CYS A 99 -3.85 -1.50 12.83
N ASP A 100 -2.86 -1.45 13.72
CA ASP A 100 -1.46 -1.59 13.36
C ASP A 100 -1.18 -3.03 12.92
N GLY A 101 -0.46 -3.18 11.81
CA GLY A 101 -0.21 -4.50 11.23
C GLY A 101 -1.44 -5.17 10.61
N PRO A 102 -1.33 -6.45 10.24
CA PRO A 102 -2.40 -7.18 9.55
C PRO A 102 -3.55 -7.62 10.45
N GLY A 103 -3.45 -7.48 11.78
CA GLY A 103 -4.28 -8.23 12.73
C GLY A 103 -3.91 -9.72 12.82
N VAL A 104 -4.57 -10.45 13.71
CA VAL A 104 -4.33 -11.89 13.91
C VAL A 104 -5.64 -12.69 13.92
N PRO A 105 -5.67 -13.90 13.31
CA PRO A 105 -6.80 -14.80 13.47
C PRO A 105 -7.09 -15.07 14.94
N TYR A 106 -8.37 -15.18 15.29
CA TYR A 106 -8.73 -15.61 16.64
C TYR A 106 -8.22 -17.03 16.90
N THR A 107 -7.49 -17.21 18.00
CA THR A 107 -7.16 -18.53 18.56
C THR A 107 -7.38 -18.46 20.08
N ARG A 108 -7.69 -19.59 20.71
CA ARG A 108 -7.82 -19.65 22.18
C ARG A 108 -6.54 -19.24 22.93
N ARG A 109 -5.40 -19.20 22.23
CA ARG A 109 -4.07 -18.86 22.74
C ARG A 109 -3.56 -17.54 22.16
N ALA A 110 -4.39 -16.72 21.51
CA ALA A 110 -3.94 -15.47 20.94
C ALA A 110 -3.52 -14.52 22.07
N THR A 111 -2.22 -14.21 22.13
CA THR A 111 -1.60 -13.31 23.12
C THR A 111 -1.18 -11.96 22.53
N GLY A 112 -1.38 -11.76 21.22
CA GLY A 112 -1.05 -10.51 20.53
C GLY A 112 -2.19 -9.50 20.53
N ALA A 113 -1.89 -8.25 20.16
CA ALA A 113 -2.89 -7.21 19.94
C ALA A 113 -3.84 -7.65 18.80
N SER A 114 -5.05 -8.05 19.17
CA SER A 114 -6.08 -8.44 18.20
C SER A 114 -6.82 -7.21 17.69
N CYS A 115 -6.91 -7.07 16.37
CA CYS A 115 -7.88 -6.17 15.74
C CYS A 115 -9.26 -6.83 15.86
N ALA A 116 -10.15 -6.28 16.68
CA ALA A 116 -11.48 -6.82 16.89
C ALA A 116 -12.51 -5.72 17.16
N HIS A 117 -13.76 -5.96 16.76
CA HIS A 117 -14.89 -5.07 17.02
C HIS A 117 -16.14 -5.85 17.44
N ALA A 118 -16.91 -5.29 18.37
CA ALA A 118 -18.18 -5.86 18.81
C ALA A 118 -19.34 -4.99 18.30
N PHE A 119 -20.10 -5.52 17.34
CA PHE A 119 -21.16 -4.78 16.68
C PHE A 119 -22.29 -4.39 17.64
N ALA A 120 -22.78 -3.16 17.51
CA ALA A 120 -23.84 -2.66 18.39
C ALA A 120 -25.25 -3.06 17.90
N ARG A 121 -25.42 -3.27 16.59
CA ARG A 121 -26.72 -3.51 15.95
C ARG A 121 -26.68 -4.67 14.97
N ALA A 122 -27.80 -5.39 14.87
CA ALA A 122 -27.99 -6.39 13.82
C ALA A 122 -28.18 -5.72 12.46
N THR A 123 -27.80 -6.42 11.39
CA THR A 123 -27.93 -5.94 10.02
C THR A 123 -29.06 -6.66 9.29
N PRO A 124 -29.82 -5.99 8.40
CA PRO A 124 -30.93 -6.61 7.68
C PRO A 124 -30.48 -7.76 6.77
N GLY A 125 -29.25 -7.72 6.27
CA GLY A 125 -28.63 -8.76 5.46
C GLY A 125 -27.10 -8.69 5.53
N PRO A 126 -26.39 -9.51 4.73
CA PRO A 126 -24.95 -9.37 4.56
C PRO A 126 -24.59 -7.98 4.00
N PHE A 127 -23.54 -7.38 4.54
CA PHE A 127 -22.95 -6.12 4.05
C PHE A 127 -21.45 -6.31 3.81
N ALA A 128 -20.85 -5.39 3.06
CA ALA A 128 -19.42 -5.39 2.81
C ALA A 128 -18.68 -4.65 3.93
N VAL A 129 -17.78 -5.37 4.60
CA VAL A 129 -16.73 -4.76 5.43
C VAL A 129 -15.56 -4.46 4.52
N THR A 130 -15.10 -3.20 4.53
CA THR A 130 -13.97 -2.75 3.68
C THR A 130 -12.72 -2.63 4.51
N ALA A 131 -11.63 -3.22 4.04
CA ALA A 131 -10.31 -3.08 4.63
C ALA A 131 -9.39 -2.35 3.66
N THR A 132 -8.81 -1.23 4.10
CA THR A 132 -7.85 -0.43 3.34
C THR A 132 -6.49 -0.57 3.99
N VAL A 133 -5.55 -1.23 3.31
CA VAL A 133 -4.17 -1.36 3.74
C VAL A 133 -3.40 -0.14 3.25
N HIS A 134 -2.67 0.51 4.15
CA HIS A 134 -1.83 1.65 3.83
C HIS A 134 -0.37 1.22 3.71
N TYR A 135 0.25 1.56 2.59
CA TYR A 135 1.64 1.24 2.28
C TYR A 135 2.51 2.48 2.42
N ALA A 136 3.50 2.45 3.31
CA ALA A 136 4.56 3.44 3.30
C ALA A 136 5.43 3.24 2.04
N VAL A 137 5.58 4.29 1.24
CA VAL A 137 6.24 4.21 -0.06
C VAL A 137 7.58 4.93 -0.02
N ALA A 138 8.64 4.19 -0.35
CA ALA A 138 9.99 4.71 -0.50
C ALA A 138 10.57 4.29 -1.83
N TRP A 139 11.53 5.05 -2.35
CA TRP A 139 12.27 4.68 -3.55
C TRP A 139 13.77 4.86 -3.37
N THR A 140 14.51 4.10 -4.16
CA THR A 140 15.97 4.19 -4.29
C THR A 140 16.33 4.27 -5.76
N CYS A 141 17.47 4.88 -6.07
CA CYS A 141 17.97 4.98 -7.43
C CYS A 141 19.41 4.49 -7.52
N ARG A 142 19.73 3.83 -8.63
CA ARG A 142 21.06 3.37 -8.99
C ARG A 142 21.43 3.88 -10.38
N GLY A 143 22.72 4.13 -10.61
CA GLY A 143 23.23 4.67 -11.87
C GLY A 143 23.36 6.19 -11.82
N ALA A 144 23.11 6.85 -12.95
CA ALA A 144 23.36 8.28 -13.09
C ALA A 144 22.28 9.15 -12.43
N CYS A 145 21.87 8.90 -11.19
CA CYS A 145 20.75 9.60 -10.57
C CYS A 145 21.14 10.99 -10.04
N ASP A 146 20.22 11.95 -10.08
CA ASP A 146 20.38 13.27 -9.47
C ASP A 146 20.16 13.21 -7.95
N ALA A 147 19.39 12.21 -7.50
CA ALA A 147 19.14 11.90 -6.10
C ALA A 147 19.14 10.37 -5.86
N PRO A 148 19.66 9.90 -4.72
CA PRO A 148 19.81 8.47 -4.44
C PRO A 148 18.51 7.79 -3.99
N GLY A 149 17.49 8.54 -3.58
CA GLY A 149 16.25 7.99 -3.03
C GLY A 149 15.32 9.06 -2.44
N GLY A 150 14.16 8.62 -1.95
CA GLY A 150 13.16 9.47 -1.33
C GLY A 150 11.93 8.70 -0.88
N SER A 151 10.87 9.43 -0.53
CA SER A 151 9.58 8.88 -0.09
C SER A 151 8.43 9.58 -0.79
N PHE A 152 7.30 8.87 -0.87
CA PHE A 152 6.02 9.40 -1.33
C PHE A 152 4.97 9.29 -0.22
N ASP A 153 3.85 9.96 -0.44
CA ASP A 153 2.66 9.75 0.39
C ASP A 153 2.24 8.27 0.36
N PRO A 154 1.66 7.76 1.47
CA PRO A 154 1.23 6.37 1.53
C PRO A 154 0.21 6.02 0.44
N LEU A 155 0.37 4.85 -0.16
CA LEU A 155 -0.58 4.32 -1.13
C LEU A 155 -1.59 3.39 -0.46
N PRO A 156 -2.90 3.57 -0.68
CA PRO A 156 -3.92 2.65 -0.18
C PRO A 156 -4.14 1.47 -1.13
N ALA A 157 -4.51 0.32 -0.60
CA ALA A 157 -5.11 -0.78 -1.35
C ALA A 157 -6.29 -1.38 -0.58
N SER A 158 -7.46 -1.45 -1.22
CA SER A 158 -8.70 -1.84 -0.55
C SER A 158 -9.22 -3.20 -1.02
N GLY A 159 -9.78 -3.96 -0.09
CA GLY A 159 -10.44 -5.23 -0.33
C GLY A 159 -11.65 -5.37 0.59
N THR A 160 -12.58 -6.25 0.26
CA THR A 160 -13.84 -6.39 1.00
C THR A 160 -14.11 -7.84 1.42
N VAL A 161 -14.87 -7.99 2.51
CA VAL A 161 -15.41 -9.28 2.96
C VAL A 161 -16.87 -9.11 3.35
N ALA A 162 -17.71 -10.05 2.92
CA ALA A 162 -19.12 -10.05 3.30
C ALA A 162 -19.30 -10.54 4.75
N LEU A 163 -20.08 -9.80 5.54
CA LEU A 163 -20.41 -10.13 6.92
C LEU A 163 -21.90 -9.87 7.18
N ARG A 164 -22.54 -10.70 8.00
CA ARG A 164 -23.88 -10.45 8.54
C ARG A 164 -23.81 -10.37 10.06
N VAL A 165 -24.38 -9.34 10.67
CA VAL A 165 -24.58 -9.27 12.13
C VAL A 165 -25.98 -9.75 12.46
N SER A 166 -26.09 -10.78 13.30
CA SER A 166 -27.36 -11.30 13.80
C SER A 166 -27.50 -11.03 15.30
N GLU A 167 -28.69 -11.17 15.85
CA GLU A 167 -28.91 -11.06 17.30
C GLU A 167 -29.41 -12.40 17.83
N ILE A 168 -29.04 -12.72 19.07
CA ILE A 168 -29.56 -13.91 19.76
C ILE A 168 -30.83 -13.49 20.48
N GLN A 169 -31.95 -14.12 20.12
CA GLN A 169 -33.25 -13.89 20.73
C GLN A 169 -33.65 -15.14 21.51
N THR A 170 -34.04 -14.99 22.77
CA THR A 170 -34.66 -16.06 23.55
C THR A 170 -36.17 -15.95 23.45
N GLY A 171 -36.80 -16.93 22.82
CA GLY A 171 -38.25 -17.10 22.84
C GLY A 171 -38.64 -18.02 24.00
N THR A 172 -39.50 -17.53 24.89
CA THR A 172 -40.22 -18.38 25.85
C THR A 172 -41.55 -18.75 25.21
N THR A 173 -41.70 -20.01 24.81
CA THR A 173 -43.01 -20.56 24.41
C THR A 173 -43.83 -20.80 25.68
N PRO A 174 -45.09 -20.34 25.77
CA PRO A 174 -45.98 -20.61 26.92
C PRO A 174 -46.32 -22.09 27.08
#